data_AF-A0A7S0LBV7-F1
#
_entry.id   AF-A0A7S0LBV7-F1
#
_cell.length_a   1.000
_cell.length_b   1.000
_cell.length_c   1.000
_cell.angle_alpha   90.00
_cell.angle_beta   90.00
_cell.angle_gamma   90.00
#
_symmetry.space_group_name_H-M   'P 1'
#
loop_
_entity.id
_entity.type
_entity.pdbx_description
1 polymer ?
#
loop_
_entity_poly.entity_id
_entity_poly.type
_entity_poly.pdbx_seq_one_letter_code
_entity_poly.pdbx_strand_id
1 'polypeptide(L)'
;LITNETLTNQTVSCPDKFSQIRLYEVTDCAGNYASEIYTITVEDTTPPDLDLTNPPINHTISCTADKNKDYAFPGVSATDACDDTVDLTIYKNETRTTGTC
;
A
#
# COMPACT_ATOMS: atom_id res chain seq x y z
N LEU A 1 21.26 -20.96 23.21
CA LEU A 1 20.29 -21.37 22.16
C LEU A 1 19.03 -20.55 22.39
N ILE A 2 18.52 -19.84 21.38
CA ILE A 2 17.20 -19.20 21.45
C ILE A 2 16.18 -20.28 21.07
N THR A 3 15.19 -20.52 21.92
CA THR A 3 14.36 -21.73 21.82
C THR A 3 13.03 -21.56 21.12
N ASN A 4 12.40 -20.38 21.05
CA ASN A 4 11.11 -20.24 20.36
C ASN A 4 10.86 -18.82 19.80
N GLU A 5 10.28 -18.75 18.60
CA GLU A 5 9.75 -17.54 17.96
C GLU A 5 8.24 -17.74 17.74
N THR A 6 7.41 -16.79 18.17
CA THR A 6 5.95 -16.90 18.04
C THR A 6 5.42 -15.70 17.27
N LEU A 7 4.94 -15.91 16.05
CA LEU A 7 4.31 -14.87 15.25
C LEU A 7 2.85 -14.71 15.71
N THR A 8 2.46 -13.52 16.19
CA THR A 8 1.07 -13.26 16.59
C THR A 8 0.62 -11.91 16.03
N ASN A 9 -0.39 -11.96 15.17
CA ASN A 9 -1.07 -10.85 14.49
C ASN A 9 -0.43 -10.39 13.16
N GLN A 10 -0.50 -11.27 12.16
CA GLN A 10 -0.60 -10.81 10.76
C GLN A 10 -2.06 -10.44 10.51
N THR A 11 -2.35 -9.14 10.37
CA THR A 11 -3.66 -8.70 9.90
C THR A 11 -3.69 -8.85 8.38
N VAL A 12 -4.55 -9.75 7.88
CA VAL A 12 -4.61 -10.24 6.49
C VAL A 12 -4.88 -9.12 5.44
N SER A 13 -5.10 -7.87 5.84
CA SER A 13 -5.40 -6.75 4.94
C SER A 13 -4.18 -5.94 4.47
N CYS A 14 -3.01 -6.13 5.07
CA CYS A 14 -1.76 -5.50 4.65
C CYS A 14 -0.64 -6.44 5.11
N PRO A 15 -0.08 -7.28 4.22
CA PRO A 15 0.95 -8.25 4.58
C PRO A 15 2.15 -7.61 5.30
N ASP A 16 2.45 -6.35 4.98
CA ASP A 16 3.54 -5.55 5.52
C ASP A 16 3.19 -4.81 6.82
N LYS A 17 2.01 -5.08 7.39
CA LYS A 17 1.60 -4.63 8.72
C LYS A 17 1.39 -5.81 9.65
N PHE A 18 2.36 -6.06 10.52
CA PHE A 18 2.29 -7.14 11.51
C PHE A 18 3.09 -6.86 12.77
N SER A 19 2.82 -7.64 13.82
CA SER A 19 3.66 -7.68 15.02
C SER A 19 4.27 -9.08 15.19
N GLN A 20 5.53 -9.11 15.58
CA GLN A 20 6.27 -10.33 15.89
C GLN A 20 6.71 -10.29 17.35
N ILE A 21 6.41 -11.34 18.11
CA ILE A 21 6.83 -11.48 19.51
C ILE A 21 7.97 -12.50 19.58
N ARG A 22 9.08 -12.10 20.22
CA ARG A 22 10.25 -12.96 20.45
C ARG A 22 10.41 -13.21 21.94
N LEU A 23 10.62 -14.47 22.30
CA LEU A 23 10.96 -14.88 23.67
C LEU A 23 12.42 -15.35 23.69
N TYR A 24 13.24 -14.71 24.53
CA TYR A 24 14.60 -15.15 24.78
C TYR A 24 14.63 -15.88 26.11
N GLU A 25 15.17 -17.10 26.12
CA GLU A 25 15.38 -17.90 27.31
C GLU A 25 16.85 -18.27 27.38
N VAL A 26 17.47 -18.06 28.54
CA VAL A 26 18.87 -18.42 28.78
C VAL A 26 18.97 -19.22 30.07
N THR A 27 19.75 -20.30 30.01
CA THR A 27 20.08 -21.14 31.17
C THR A 27 21.58 -21.36 31.21
N ASP A 28 22.23 -21.10 32.35
CA ASP A 28 23.65 -21.37 32.53
C ASP A 28 23.94 -22.81 33.00
N CYS A 29 25.22 -23.18 33.08
CA CYS A 29 25.63 -24.53 33.49
C CYS A 29 25.35 -24.86 34.97
N ALA A 30 25.06 -23.85 35.80
CA ALA A 30 24.64 -24.02 37.19
C ALA A 30 23.12 -24.13 37.32
N GLY A 31 22.36 -23.95 36.24
CA GLY A 31 20.91 -24.00 36.21
C GLY A 31 20.23 -22.67 36.51
N ASN A 32 20.94 -21.55 36.53
CA ASN A 32 20.31 -20.23 36.61
C ASN A 32 19.56 -19.94 35.32
N TYR A 33 18.33 -19.44 35.44
CA TYR A 33 17.43 -19.16 34.31
C TYR A 33 17.05 -17.68 34.26
N ALA A 34 16.99 -17.12 33.05
CA ALA A 34 16.38 -15.82 32.79
C ALA A 34 15.60 -15.86 31.48
N SER A 35 14.54 -15.06 31.39
CA SER A 35 13.77 -14.87 30.17
C SER A 35 13.29 -13.44 29.98
N GLU A 36 13.15 -13.05 28.71
CA GLU A 36 12.74 -11.70 28.31
C GLU A 36 11.92 -11.75 27.02
N ILE A 37 10.89 -10.88 26.92
CA ILE A 37 10.01 -10.79 25.75
C ILE A 37 10.30 -9.49 25.00
N TYR A 38 10.44 -9.59 23.68
CA TYR A 38 10.58 -8.43 22.78
C TYR A 38 9.48 -8.45 21.74
N THR A 39 8.86 -7.30 21.53
CA THR A 39 7.87 -7.10 20.46
C THR A 39 8.52 -6.28 19.36
N ILE A 40 8.46 -6.79 18.13
CA ILE A 40 8.82 -6.10 16.90
C ILE A 40 7.51 -5.74 16.21
N THR A 41 7.35 -4.47 15.83
CA THR A 41 6.19 -3.99 15.08
C THR A 41 6.67 -3.53 13.72
N VAL A 42 6.04 -4.04 12.67
CA VAL A 42 6.21 -3.59 11.29
C VAL A 42 4.93 -2.86 10.90
N GLU A 43 5.10 -1.63 10.43
CA GLU A 43 4.01 -0.78 9.95
C GLU A 43 4.44 -0.09 8.67
N ASP A 44 3.64 -0.27 7.62
CA ASP A 44 3.78 0.53 6.42
C ASP A 44 3.26 1.95 6.67
N THR A 45 4.15 2.92 6.45
CA THR A 45 3.88 4.37 6.55
C THR A 45 4.26 5.09 5.27
N THR A 46 4.71 4.36 4.25
CA THR A 46 5.12 4.91 2.97
C THR A 46 3.88 5.02 2.09
N PRO A 47 3.57 6.20 1.53
CA PRO A 47 2.49 6.30 0.56
C PRO A 47 2.96 5.78 -0.81
N PRO A 48 2.05 5.23 -1.63
CA PRO A 48 2.37 4.89 -3.01
C PRO A 48 2.80 6.11 -3.82
N ASP A 49 3.78 5.91 -4.69
CA ASP A 49 4.19 6.89 -5.69
C ASP A 49 3.38 6.71 -6.99
N LEU A 50 2.89 7.82 -7.52
CA LEU A 50 2.15 7.84 -8.78
C LEU A 50 3.08 8.28 -9.90
N ASP A 51 3.41 7.33 -10.78
CA ASP A 51 4.17 7.63 -11.98
C ASP A 51 3.22 7.95 -13.15
N LEU A 52 3.48 9.10 -13.77
CA LEU A 52 2.73 9.67 -14.87
C LEU A 52 3.67 9.88 -16.05
N THR A 53 3.98 8.82 -16.78
CA THR A 53 4.87 8.86 -17.96
C THR A 53 4.20 9.50 -19.19
N ASN A 54 2.87 9.53 -19.23
CA ASN A 54 2.09 10.29 -20.22
C ASN A 54 0.72 10.67 -19.61
N PRO A 55 0.68 11.67 -18.72
CA PRO A 55 -0.55 12.02 -18.04
C PRO A 55 -1.59 12.53 -19.04
N PRO A 56 -2.89 12.29 -18.80
CA PRO A 56 -3.91 12.98 -19.53
C PRO A 56 -3.75 14.49 -19.33
N ILE A 57 -3.68 15.22 -20.44
CA ILE A 57 -3.69 16.68 -20.40
C ILE A 57 -5.13 17.17 -20.50
N ASN A 58 -5.39 18.35 -19.94
CA ASN A 58 -6.71 18.96 -20.03
C ASN A 58 -7.02 19.29 -21.50
N HIS A 59 -8.20 18.89 -21.97
CA HIS A 59 -8.65 19.16 -23.33
C HIS A 59 -10.06 19.76 -23.34
N THR A 60 -10.29 20.65 -24.30
CA THR A 60 -11.63 21.13 -24.64
C THR A 60 -12.05 20.49 -25.95
N ILE A 61 -13.14 19.73 -25.92
CA ILE A 61 -13.76 19.16 -27.11
C ILE A 61 -14.90 20.07 -27.58
N SER A 62 -15.07 20.20 -28.89
CA SER A 62 -16.18 20.99 -29.46
C SER A 62 -17.50 20.21 -29.51
N CYS A 63 -17.43 18.88 -29.51
CA CYS A 63 -18.60 18.02 -29.68
C CYS A 63 -18.75 17.00 -28.55
N THR A 64 -19.89 17.02 -27.84
CA THR A 64 -20.74 15.84 -27.60
C THR A 64 -20.08 14.46 -27.75
N ALA A 65 -20.16 13.98 -28.99
CA ALA A 65 -19.77 12.64 -29.40
C ALA A 65 -18.27 12.34 -29.25
N ASP A 66 -17.42 13.36 -29.14
CA ASP A 66 -15.96 13.19 -29.01
C ASP A 66 -15.52 12.96 -27.57
N LYS A 67 -16.42 13.06 -26.59
CA LYS A 67 -16.10 12.94 -25.15
C LYS A 67 -15.52 11.60 -24.75
N ASN A 68 -15.99 10.54 -25.41
CA ASN A 68 -15.59 9.16 -25.14
C ASN A 68 -14.62 8.63 -26.20
N LYS A 69 -14.10 9.46 -27.10
CA LYS A 69 -12.94 9.03 -27.91
C LYS A 69 -11.87 8.67 -26.90
N ASP A 70 -11.48 7.41 -26.89
CA ASP A 70 -10.50 6.87 -25.95
C ASP A 70 -9.23 7.71 -26.02
N TYR A 71 -9.11 8.68 -25.13
CA TYR A 71 -7.83 9.15 -24.67
C TYR A 71 -7.32 8.01 -23.80
N ALA A 72 -6.75 7.00 -24.44
CA ALA A 72 -6.10 5.93 -23.72
C ALA A 72 -5.18 6.61 -22.68
N PHE A 73 -5.23 6.12 -21.44
CA PHE A 73 -4.40 6.59 -20.33
C PHE A 73 -3.23 5.63 -20.11
N PRO A 74 -2.40 5.29 -21.12
CA PRO A 74 -1.45 4.18 -21.01
C PRO A 74 -0.24 4.51 -20.11
N GLY A 75 -0.20 5.68 -19.47
CA GLY A 75 0.95 6.16 -18.71
C GLY A 75 0.67 6.47 -17.25
N VAL A 76 -0.34 5.86 -16.63
CA VAL A 76 -0.56 5.96 -15.18
C VAL A 76 -0.21 4.62 -14.53
N SER A 77 0.78 4.62 -13.64
CA SER A 77 1.12 3.49 -12.79
C SER A 77 1.28 3.97 -11.34
N ALA A 78 1.06 3.07 -10.39
CA ALA A 78 1.33 3.30 -8.99
C ALA A 78 2.32 2.24 -8.50
N THR A 79 3.30 2.66 -7.70
CA THR A 79 4.29 1.77 -7.09
C THR A 79 4.44 2.14 -5.62
N ASP A 80 4.61 1.16 -4.75
CA ASP A 80 4.93 1.39 -3.35
C ASP A 80 6.21 0.64 -3.00
N ALA A 81 7.03 1.20 -2.11
CA ALA A 81 8.32 0.60 -1.74
C ALA A 81 8.17 -0.55 -0.74
N CYS A 82 7.04 -0.61 -0.05
CA CYS A 82 6.68 -1.60 0.96
C CYS A 82 5.63 -2.59 0.46
N ASP A 83 4.84 -2.25 -0.57
CA ASP A 83 3.83 -3.14 -1.18
C ASP A 83 4.12 -3.42 -2.66
N ASP A 84 4.34 -4.70 -2.99
CA ASP A 84 4.56 -5.18 -4.37
C ASP A 84 3.29 -5.04 -5.25
N THR A 85 2.13 -4.86 -4.63
CA THR A 85 0.80 -4.84 -5.27
C THR A 85 0.01 -3.59 -4.89
N VAL A 86 0.08 -2.56 -5.74
CA VAL A 86 -0.72 -1.35 -5.56
C VAL A 86 -1.95 -1.35 -6.47
N ASP A 87 -3.13 -1.26 -5.87
CA ASP A 87 -4.39 -1.13 -6.61
C ASP A 87 -4.61 0.30 -7.11
N LEU A 88 -4.71 0.48 -8.43
CA LEU A 88 -5.03 1.77 -9.06
C LEU A 88 -6.51 1.81 -9.48
N THR A 89 -7.27 2.74 -8.90
CA THR A 89 -8.67 3.01 -9.30
C THR A 89 -8.80 4.36 -9.98
N ILE A 90 -9.40 4.39 -11.18
CA ILE A 90 -9.61 5.62 -11.96
C ILE A 90 -11.08 6.04 -11.85
N TYR A 91 -11.32 7.28 -11.39
CA TYR A 91 -12.66 7.87 -11.31
C TYR A 91 -12.91 8.84 -12.48
N LYS A 92 -14.10 8.79 -13.08
CA LYS A 92 -14.57 9.76 -14.08
C LYS A 92 -15.80 10.49 -13.54
N ASN A 93 -15.79 11.81 -13.56
CA ASN A 93 -16.95 12.64 -13.22
C ASN A 93 -17.27 13.61 -14.36
N GLU A 94 -18.53 14.04 -14.42
CA GLU A 94 -19.01 14.98 -15.41
C GLU A 94 -19.87 16.03 -14.74
N THR A 95 -19.57 17.30 -14.97
CA THR A 95 -20.43 18.41 -14.57
C THR A 95 -20.94 19.12 -15.83
N ARG A 96 -22.22 19.49 -15.84
CA ARG A 96 -22.82 20.27 -16.92
C ARG A 96 -23.31 21.58 -16.33
N THR A 97 -22.77 22.69 -16.83
CA THR A 97 -23.35 24.00 -16.55
C THR A 97 -24.54 24.18 -17.48
N THR A 98 -25.74 24.26 -16.92
CA THR A 98 -26.95 24.57 -17.70
C THR A 98 -26.84 26.01 -18.21
N GLY A 99 -26.57 26.17 -19.49
CA GLY A 99 -26.65 27.46 -20.18
C GLY A 99 -28.00 27.59 -20.88
N THR A 100 -28.52 28.81 -20.96
CA THR A 100 -29.63 29.14 -21.85
C THR A 100 -29.07 29.31 -23.26
N CYS A 101 -29.09 28.21 -24.02
CA CYS A 101 -28.90 28.24 -25.47
C CYS A 101 -30.17 28.78 -26.13
#